data_AF-A0AAV6NS83-F1
#
_entry.id   AF-A0AAV6NS83-F1
#
_cell.length_a   1.000
_cell.length_b   1.000
_cell.length_c   1.000
_cell.angle_alpha   90.00
_cell.angle_beta   90.00
_cell.angle_gamma   90.00
#
_symmetry.space_group_name_H-M   'P 1'
#
loop_
_entity.id
_entity.type
_entity.pdbx_description
1 polymer ?
#
loop_
_entity_poly.entity_id
_entity_poly.type
_entity_poly.pdbx_seq_one_letter_code
_entity_poly.pdbx_strand_id
1 'polypeptide(L)'
;MRKLRRVFKPLLGRSRSSSFRRLVQNALEHLETLKKLRHGRYVEDRKDAARLLHEGLPKLALSRCEQMFRHQNLMDAYGMMEGYLNLLRERLYLLAPGRECPKELEEAVSSVVFAASRCEDFPELEEIKSVLSSRFGTEFAARAVELRNNNTVNHSVCLT
;
A
#
# COMPACT_ATOMS: atom_id res chain seq x y z
N MET A 1 -28.11 -5.66 -22.56
CA MET A 1 -27.00 -4.72 -22.86
C MET A 1 -26.51 -4.19 -21.52
N ARG A 2 -25.26 -4.34 -21.06
CA ARG A 2 -23.95 -4.04 -21.66
C ARG A 2 -22.92 -5.10 -21.21
N LYS A 3 -22.16 -5.63 -22.17
CA LYS A 3 -20.90 -6.38 -21.96
C LYS A 3 -19.77 -5.37 -21.71
N LEU A 4 -18.71 -5.80 -21.01
CA LEU A 4 -17.30 -5.35 -20.97
C LEU A 4 -16.84 -5.30 -19.49
N ARG A 5 -15.75 -5.92 -19.05
CA ARG A 5 -14.50 -6.29 -19.73
C ARG A 5 -13.88 -7.53 -19.05
N ARG A 6 -13.53 -8.52 -19.86
CA ARG A 6 -12.54 -9.54 -19.52
C ARG A 6 -11.18 -8.86 -19.42
N VAL A 7 -10.45 -9.07 -18.33
CA VAL A 7 -8.98 -9.15 -18.36
C VAL A 7 -8.53 -10.25 -17.40
N PHE A 8 -9.00 -11.47 -17.61
CA PHE A 8 -8.22 -12.65 -17.22
C PHE A 8 -7.35 -12.99 -18.44
N LYS A 9 -6.13 -12.45 -18.46
CA LYS A 9 -5.08 -13.07 -19.27
C LYS A 9 -4.54 -14.26 -18.47
N PRO A 10 -4.43 -15.45 -19.09
CA PRO A 10 -3.89 -16.61 -18.41
C PRO A 10 -2.39 -16.35 -18.16
N LEU A 11 -2.01 -16.26 -16.89
CA LEU A 11 -0.62 -16.37 -16.45
C LEU A 11 -0.16 -17.82 -16.65
N LEU A 12 0.01 -18.23 -17.90
CA LEU A 12 0.54 -19.53 -18.31
C LEU A 12 1.89 -19.30 -19.00
N GLY A 13 2.97 -19.65 -18.31
CA GLY A 13 4.30 -19.79 -18.93
C GLY A 13 5.51 -19.44 -18.06
N ARG A 14 5.35 -18.63 -17.00
CA ARG A 14 6.41 -18.35 -16.01
C ARG A 14 6.02 -18.90 -14.65
N SER A 15 6.98 -19.41 -13.88
CA SER A 15 6.74 -19.87 -12.50
C SER A 15 5.90 -18.82 -11.77
N ARG A 16 4.76 -19.22 -11.20
CA ARG A 16 3.82 -18.29 -10.52
C ARG A 16 4.50 -17.46 -9.43
N SER A 17 5.60 -17.95 -8.87
CA SER A 17 6.47 -17.24 -7.92
C SER A 17 7.31 -16.12 -8.57
N SER A 18 7.85 -16.33 -9.77
CA SER A 18 8.62 -15.29 -10.47
C SER A 18 7.73 -14.15 -10.99
N SER A 19 6.46 -14.42 -11.29
CA SER A 19 5.50 -13.38 -11.64
C SER A 19 5.14 -12.50 -10.44
N PHE A 20 4.84 -13.10 -9.28
CA PHE A 20 4.50 -12.34 -8.08
C PHE A 20 5.70 -11.55 -7.52
N ARG A 21 6.91 -12.12 -7.56
CA ARG A 21 8.14 -11.38 -7.20
C ARG A 21 8.31 -10.10 -8.03
N ARG A 22 8.09 -10.18 -9.35
CA ARG A 22 8.17 -9.03 -10.25
C ARG A 22 7.07 -8.02 -9.96
N LEU A 23 5.84 -8.47 -9.68
CA LEU A 23 4.74 -7.59 -9.32
C LEU A 23 5.04 -6.80 -8.03
N VAL A 24 5.56 -7.48 -7.01
CA VAL A 24 6.00 -6.82 -5.76
C VAL A 24 7.13 -5.84 -6.03
N GLN A 25 8.09 -6.18 -6.90
CA GLN A 25 9.17 -5.28 -7.29
C GLN A 25 8.63 -3.98 -7.93
N ASN A 26 7.68 -4.09 -8.86
CA ASN A 26 7.06 -2.93 -9.48
C ASN A 26 6.34 -2.05 -8.43
N ALA A 27 5.63 -2.66 -7.47
CA ALA A 27 4.98 -1.93 -6.39
C ALA A 27 5.99 -1.17 -5.51
N LEU A 28 7.15 -1.77 -5.21
CA LEU A 28 8.22 -1.11 -4.46
C LEU A 28 8.77 0.11 -5.21
N GLU A 29 9.02 -0.01 -6.52
CA GLU A 29 9.49 1.10 -7.36
C GLU A 29 8.47 2.24 -7.45
N HIS A 30 7.17 1.90 -7.50
CA HIS A 30 6.10 2.89 -7.47
C HIS A 30 6.03 3.59 -6.10
N LEU A 31 6.12 2.86 -4.98
CA LEU A 31 6.17 3.44 -3.63
C LEU A 31 7.36 4.40 -3.46
N GLU A 32 8.52 4.03 -3.97
CA GLU A 32 9.71 4.90 -3.98
C GLU A 32 9.46 6.21 -4.72
N THR A 33 8.80 6.14 -5.88
CA THR A 33 8.43 7.32 -6.66
C THR A 33 7.44 8.20 -5.90
N LEU A 34 6.41 7.61 -5.29
CA LEU A 34 5.42 8.33 -4.49
C LEU A 34 6.06 9.01 -3.28
N LYS A 35 6.95 8.33 -2.55
CA LYS A 35 7.71 8.91 -1.43
C LYS A 35 8.53 10.13 -1.86
N LYS A 36 9.25 10.03 -2.99
CA LYS A 36 10.01 11.17 -3.53
C LYS A 36 9.12 12.36 -3.88
N LEU A 37 7.97 12.13 -4.50
CA LEU A 37 7.00 13.18 -4.83
C LEU A 37 6.46 13.86 -3.56
N ARG A 38 6.09 13.08 -2.54
CA ARG A 38 5.61 13.62 -1.25
C ARG A 38 6.70 14.38 -0.51
N HIS A 39 7.93 13.90 -0.53
CA HIS A 39 9.07 14.60 0.07
C HIS A 39 9.31 15.96 -0.61
N GLY A 40 9.21 16.02 -1.94
CA GLY A 40 9.27 17.29 -2.68
C GLY A 40 8.23 18.30 -2.19
N ARG A 41 6.96 17.87 -2.06
CA ARG A 41 5.88 18.71 -1.53
C ARG A 41 6.10 19.16 -0.09
N TYR A 42 6.57 18.26 0.77
CA TYR A 42 6.93 18.59 2.14
C TYR A 42 8.00 19.71 2.20
N VAL A 43 9.04 19.62 1.36
CA VAL A 43 10.10 20.63 1.30
C VAL A 43 9.56 21.97 0.78
N GLU A 44 8.66 21.96 -0.20
CA GLU A 44 7.98 23.16 -0.71
C GLU A 44 7.13 23.82 0.39
N ASP A 45 6.23 23.07 1.03
CA ASP A 45 5.37 23.61 2.09
C ASP A 45 6.18 24.13 3.28
N ARG A 46 7.31 23.50 3.60
CA ARG A 46 8.22 23.99 4.65
C ARG A 46 8.80 25.36 4.30
N LYS A 47 9.22 25.57 3.05
CA LYS A 47 9.74 26.86 2.57
C LYS A 47 8.64 27.91 2.58
N ASP A 48 7.44 27.56 2.12
CA ASP A 48 6.29 28.45 2.12
C ASP A 48 5.85 28.83 3.53
N ALA A 49 5.83 27.88 4.48
CA ALA A 49 5.53 28.15 5.88
C ALA A 49 6.51 29.16 6.49
N ALA A 50 7.82 28.98 6.25
CA ALA A 50 8.84 29.91 6.72
C ALA A 50 8.66 31.32 6.14
N ARG A 51 8.37 31.43 4.83
CA ARG A 51 8.07 32.72 4.19
C ARG A 51 6.85 33.39 4.80
N LEU A 52 5.75 32.66 4.96
CA LEU A 52 4.49 33.18 5.51
C LEU A 52 4.64 33.64 6.97
N LEU A 53 5.47 32.96 7.77
CA LEU A 53 5.80 33.42 9.12
C LEU A 53 6.56 34.75 9.11
N HIS A 54 7.53 34.91 8.19
CA HIS A 54 8.27 36.16 8.04
C HIS A 54 7.38 37.32 7.59
N GLU A 55 6.39 37.05 6.74
CA GLU A 55 5.39 38.02 6.26
C GLU A 55 4.30 38.34 7.30
N GLY A 56 4.33 37.71 8.48
CA GLY A 56 3.33 37.94 9.53
C GLY A 56 1.96 37.32 9.23
N LEU A 57 1.91 36.23 8.45
CA LEU A 57 0.70 35.52 8.02
C LEU A 57 0.56 34.15 8.71
N PRO A 58 0.40 34.09 10.05
CA PRO A 58 0.49 32.84 10.81
C PRO A 58 -0.62 31.83 10.48
N LYS A 59 -1.82 32.27 10.10
CA LYS A 59 -2.92 31.37 9.72
C LYS A 59 -2.60 30.57 8.45
N LEU A 60 -1.98 31.22 7.47
CA LEU A 60 -1.55 30.56 6.23
C LEU A 60 -0.35 29.65 6.49
N ALA A 61 0.59 30.08 7.34
CA ALA A 61 1.71 29.23 7.77
C ALA A 61 1.22 27.95 8.46
N LEU A 62 0.23 28.06 9.36
CA LEU A 62 -0.38 26.91 10.02
C LEU A 62 -0.98 25.93 8.99
N SER A 63 -1.71 26.43 7.99
CA SER A 63 -2.24 25.59 6.93
C SER A 63 -1.14 24.82 6.18
N ARG A 64 0.03 25.43 5.95
CA ARG A 64 1.19 24.76 5.35
C ARG A 64 1.77 23.69 6.26
N CYS A 65 1.87 23.95 7.57
CA CYS A 65 2.31 22.95 8.54
C CYS A 65 1.36 21.73 8.57
N GLU A 66 0.05 21.93 8.47
CA GLU A 66 -0.89 20.81 8.36
C GLU A 66 -0.68 19.99 7.08
N GLN A 67 -0.39 20.63 5.94
CA GLN A 67 -0.06 19.92 4.69
C GLN A 67 1.25 19.12 4.82
N MET A 68 2.28 19.71 5.44
CA MET A 68 3.52 19.00 5.75
C MET A 68 3.27 17.74 6.59
N PHE A 69 2.42 17.83 7.62
CA PHE A 69 2.06 16.68 8.44
C PHE A 69 1.36 15.59 7.63
N ARG A 70 0.40 15.95 6.77
CA ARG A 70 -0.25 15.01 5.84
C ARG A 70 0.76 14.34 4.90
N HIS A 71 1.73 15.09 4.38
CA HIS A 71 2.80 14.54 3.55
C HIS A 71 3.71 13.57 4.30
N GLN A 72 4.05 13.89 5.56
CA GLN A 72 4.84 13.01 6.41
C GLN A 72 4.10 11.70 6.69
N ASN A 73 2.83 11.76 7.13
CA ASN A 73 2.01 10.58 7.40
C ASN A 73 1.91 9.65 6.18
N LEU A 74 1.73 10.22 4.99
CA LEU A 74 1.71 9.43 3.75
C LEU A 74 3.05 8.76 3.47
N MET A 75 4.17 9.45 3.67
CA MET A 75 5.50 8.85 3.50
C MET A 75 5.75 7.71 4.49
N ASP A 76 5.30 7.88 5.74
CA ASP A 76 5.43 6.86 6.78
C ASP A 76 4.59 5.62 6.44
N ALA A 77 3.34 5.82 5.99
CA ALA A 77 2.48 4.73 5.52
C ALA A 77 3.08 4.00 4.31
N TYR A 78 3.67 4.73 3.36
CA TYR A 78 4.41 4.12 2.24
C TYR A 78 5.62 3.31 2.71
N GLY A 79 6.34 3.77 3.74
CA GLY A 79 7.44 3.04 4.36
C GLY A 79 6.99 1.72 5.01
N MET A 80 5.85 1.74 5.71
CA MET A 80 5.26 0.51 6.26
C MET A 80 4.86 -0.49 5.17
N MET A 81 4.20 -0.01 4.11
CA MET A 81 3.83 -0.84 2.97
C MET A 81 5.03 -1.44 2.28
N GLU A 82 6.12 -0.67 2.14
CA GLU A 82 7.38 -1.16 1.61
C GLU A 82 7.94 -2.30 2.47
N GLY A 83 7.93 -2.15 3.80
CA GLY A 83 8.32 -3.20 4.75
C GLY A 83 7.54 -4.50 4.56
N TYR A 84 6.21 -4.42 4.45
CA TYR A 84 5.38 -5.59 4.21
C TYR A 84 5.63 -6.24 2.85
N LEU A 85 5.75 -5.45 1.79
CA LEU A 85 6.06 -5.96 0.45
C LEU A 85 7.43 -6.65 0.40
N ASN A 86 8.44 -6.09 1.07
CA ASN A 86 9.76 -6.71 1.22
C ASN A 86 9.66 -8.05 1.97
N LEU A 87 8.93 -8.10 3.09
CA LEU A 87 8.70 -9.33 3.84
C LEU A 87 8.06 -10.43 2.98
N LEU A 88 7.00 -10.08 2.22
CA LEU A 88 6.34 -11.01 1.31
C LEU A 88 7.29 -11.49 0.21
N ARG A 89 8.14 -10.61 -0.33
CA ARG A 89 9.15 -10.92 -1.36
C ARG A 89 10.26 -11.85 -0.87
N GLU A 90 10.68 -11.70 0.38
CA GLU A 90 11.68 -12.56 1.02
C GLU A 90 11.12 -13.95 1.35
N ARG A 91 9.85 -13.99 1.77
CA ARG A 91 9.18 -15.20 2.26
C ARG A 91 8.21 -15.82 1.26
N LEU A 92 8.44 -15.65 -0.04
CA LEU A 92 7.56 -16.13 -1.10
C LEU A 92 7.23 -17.63 -1.04
N TYR A 93 8.15 -18.45 -0.53
CA TYR A 93 7.96 -19.88 -0.39
C TYR A 93 6.81 -20.23 0.58
N LEU A 94 6.48 -19.33 1.50
CA LEU A 94 5.37 -19.47 2.44
C LEU A 94 4.01 -19.10 1.81
N LEU A 95 3.99 -18.42 0.66
CA LEU A 95 2.76 -18.03 -0.07
C LEU A 95 2.24 -19.14 -1.01
N ALA A 96 2.59 -20.40 -0.73
CA ALA A 96 2.13 -21.54 -1.51
C ALA A 96 0.60 -21.71 -1.42
N PRO A 97 -0.09 -22.11 -2.51
CA PRO A 97 -1.54 -22.26 -2.50
C PRO A 97 -1.98 -23.43 -1.59
N GLY A 98 -3.17 -23.31 -1.01
CA GLY A 98 -3.80 -24.37 -0.22
C GLY A 98 -3.29 -24.50 1.22
N ARG A 99 -2.58 -23.48 1.73
CA ARG A 99 -2.18 -23.37 3.13
C ARG A 99 -2.86 -22.16 3.76
N GLU A 100 -3.19 -22.28 5.05
CA GLU A 100 -3.55 -21.11 5.86
C GLU A 100 -2.40 -20.10 5.87
N CYS A 101 -2.73 -18.82 6.04
CA CYS A 101 -1.73 -17.77 6.13
C CYS A 101 -0.85 -18.03 7.37
N PRO A 102 0.47 -18.15 7.23
CA PRO A 102 1.35 -18.31 8.39
C PRO A 102 1.22 -17.09 9.30
N LYS A 103 1.21 -17.29 10.62
CA LYS A 103 1.09 -16.22 11.62
C LYS A 103 2.10 -15.08 11.39
N GLU A 104 3.31 -15.43 10.97
CA GLU A 104 4.40 -14.47 10.70
C GLU A 104 4.15 -13.58 9.48
N LEU A 105 3.22 -13.95 8.59
CA LEU A 105 2.84 -13.17 7.42
C LEU A 105 1.44 -12.56 7.55
N GLU A 106 0.66 -12.95 8.56
CA GLU A 106 -0.75 -12.60 8.65
C GLU A 106 -0.95 -11.09 8.71
N GLU A 107 -0.19 -10.39 9.54
CA GLU A 107 -0.23 -8.91 9.61
C GLU A 107 0.11 -8.27 8.26
N ALA A 108 1.17 -8.73 7.60
CA ALA A 108 1.63 -8.17 6.33
C ALA A 108 0.61 -8.39 5.20
N VAL A 109 0.08 -9.61 5.09
CA VAL A 109 -0.93 -9.96 4.08
C VAL A 109 -2.22 -9.17 4.33
N SER A 110 -2.72 -9.16 5.57
CA SER A 110 -3.94 -8.41 5.90
C SER A 110 -3.77 -6.92 5.68
N SER A 111 -2.64 -6.34 6.09
CA SER A 111 -2.36 -4.90 5.92
C SER A 111 -2.24 -4.51 4.45
N VAL A 112 -1.57 -5.32 3.62
CA VAL A 112 -1.46 -5.06 2.18
C VAL A 112 -2.81 -5.18 1.47
N VAL A 113 -3.61 -6.21 1.81
CA VAL A 113 -4.96 -6.39 1.26
C VAL A 113 -5.87 -5.22 1.64
N PHE A 114 -5.80 -4.79 2.90
CA PHE A 114 -6.55 -3.65 3.38
C PHE A 114 -6.13 -2.36 2.66
N ALA A 115 -4.83 -2.07 2.57
CA ALA A 115 -4.32 -0.88 1.88
C ALA A 115 -4.71 -0.85 0.40
N ALA A 116 -4.62 -1.99 -0.30
CA ALA A 116 -5.04 -2.12 -1.69
C ALA A 116 -6.52 -1.74 -1.91
N SER A 117 -7.39 -2.02 -0.93
CA SER A 117 -8.81 -1.65 -1.01
C SER A 117 -9.08 -0.14 -0.87
N ARG A 118 -8.09 0.64 -0.40
CA ARG A 118 -8.21 2.09 -0.19
C ARG A 118 -7.41 2.91 -1.20
N CYS A 119 -6.52 2.27 -1.97
CA CYS A 119 -5.60 2.92 -2.90
C CYS A 119 -5.99 2.59 -4.36
N GLU A 120 -6.97 3.31 -4.90
CA GLU A 120 -7.44 3.09 -6.29
C GLU A 120 -6.39 3.47 -7.36
N ASP A 121 -5.52 4.44 -7.06
CA ASP A 121 -4.46 4.91 -7.97
C ASP A 121 -3.22 3.98 -8.00
N PHE A 122 -3.28 2.82 -7.32
CA PHE A 122 -2.16 1.90 -7.19
C PHE A 122 -2.50 0.51 -7.77
N PRO A 123 -2.43 0.33 -9.10
CA PRO A 123 -2.88 -0.89 -9.76
C PRO A 123 -2.07 -2.13 -9.36
N GLU A 124 -0.79 -1.99 -9.02
CA GLU A 124 0.02 -3.12 -8.55
C GLU A 124 -0.49 -3.67 -7.21
N LEU A 125 -0.97 -2.81 -6.31
CA LEU A 125 -1.54 -3.26 -5.02
C LEU A 125 -2.84 -4.03 -5.23
N GLU A 126 -3.69 -3.62 -6.17
CA GLU A 126 -4.92 -4.36 -6.49
C GLU A 126 -4.60 -5.74 -7.09
N GLU A 127 -3.59 -5.83 -7.95
CA GLU A 127 -3.12 -7.12 -8.48
C GLU A 127 -2.53 -8.00 -7.36
N ILE A 128 -1.75 -7.42 -6.44
CA ILE A 128 -1.22 -8.14 -5.27
C ILE A 128 -2.35 -8.65 -4.38
N LYS A 129 -3.35 -7.82 -4.08
CA LYS A 129 -4.55 -8.21 -3.32
C LYS A 129 -5.30 -9.34 -4.00
N SER A 130 -5.48 -9.30 -5.32
CA SER A 130 -6.12 -10.37 -6.08
C SER A 130 -5.35 -11.70 -5.94
N VAL A 131 -4.02 -11.65 -6.05
CA VAL A 131 -3.18 -12.84 -5.83
C VAL A 131 -3.32 -13.36 -4.40
N LEU A 132 -3.19 -12.50 -3.39
CA LEU A 132 -3.28 -12.90 -1.98
C LEU A 132 -4.67 -13.46 -1.62
N SER A 133 -5.75 -12.86 -2.15
CA SER A 133 -7.12 -13.33 -1.97
C SER A 133 -7.34 -14.69 -2.62
N SER A 134 -6.76 -14.93 -3.79
CA SER A 134 -6.79 -16.26 -4.43
C SER A 134 -5.97 -17.31 -3.66
N ARG A 135 -4.99 -16.91 -2.85
CA ARG A 135 -4.14 -17.83 -2.07
C ARG A 135 -4.77 -18.20 -0.73
N PHE A 136 -5.25 -17.20 0.01
CA PHE A 136 -5.72 -17.34 1.39
C PHE A 136 -7.24 -17.32 1.54
N GLY A 137 -7.97 -17.12 0.44
CA GLY A 137 -9.43 -17.11 0.41
C GLY A 137 -10.03 -15.71 0.49
N THR A 138 -11.22 -15.57 -0.09
CA THR A 138 -11.97 -14.32 -0.13
C THR A 138 -12.45 -13.88 1.25
N GLU A 139 -12.75 -14.83 2.16
CA GLU A 139 -13.15 -14.52 3.52
C GLU A 139 -12.00 -13.92 4.34
N PHE A 140 -10.78 -14.42 4.15
CA PHE A 140 -9.58 -13.82 4.75
C PHE A 140 -9.43 -12.36 4.28
N ALA A 141 -9.57 -12.13 2.98
CA ALA A 141 -9.47 -10.79 2.41
C ALA A 141 -10.59 -9.86 2.90
N ALA A 142 -11.83 -10.35 2.96
CA ALA A 142 -12.97 -9.60 3.47
C ALA A 142 -12.77 -9.20 4.94
N ARG A 143 -12.29 -10.12 5.79
CA ARG A 143 -11.94 -9.83 7.20
C ARG A 143 -10.93 -8.69 7.32
N ALA A 144 -9.93 -8.65 6.46
CA ALA A 144 -8.95 -7.56 6.44
C ALA A 144 -9.56 -6.25 5.94
N VAL A 145 -10.27 -6.27 4.80
CA VAL A 145 -10.87 -5.05 4.19
C VAL A 145 -11.93 -4.40 5.08
N GLU A 146 -12.78 -5.21 5.72
CA GLU A 146 -13.89 -4.75 6.55
C GLU A 146 -13.49 -4.58 8.03
N LEU A 147 -12.23 -4.85 8.39
CA LEU A 147 -11.72 -4.78 9.76
C LEU A 147 -12.57 -5.59 10.76
N ARG A 148 -13.02 -6.80 10.37
CA ARG A 148 -13.83 -7.69 11.24
C ARG A 148 -13.00 -8.15 12.46
N ASN A 149 -13.67 -8.71 13.48
CA ASN A 149 -13.01 -9.27 14.67
C ASN A 149 -11.89 -10.25 14.31
N ASN A 150 -10.79 -10.24 15.08
CA ASN A 150 -9.57 -11.05 14.86
C ASN A 150 -8.84 -10.75 13.52
N ASN A 151 -8.98 -9.54 12.97
CA ASN A 151 -8.07 -9.09 11.92
C ASN A 151 -6.70 -8.71 12.52
N THR A 152 -5.66 -8.77 11.70
CA THR A 152 -4.27 -8.44 12.05
C THR A 152 -3.78 -7.21 11.28
N VAL A 153 -4.68 -6.36 10.79
CA VAL A 153 -4.30 -5.16 10.04
C VAL A 153 -3.56 -4.21 10.96
N ASN A 154 -2.41 -3.72 10.52
CA ASN A 154 -1.75 -2.65 11.25
C ASN A 154 -2.50 -1.34 11.00
N HIS A 155 -3.15 -0.83 12.05
CA HIS A 155 -3.98 0.38 11.97
C HIS A 155 -3.19 1.65 11.58
N SER A 156 -1.87 1.66 11.74
CA SER A 156 -1.02 2.77 11.31
C SER A 156 -0.86 2.85 9.78
N VAL A 157 -1.19 1.77 9.06
CA VAL A 157 -1.26 1.76 7.59
C VAL A 157 -2.45 2.58 7.08
N CYS A 158 -3.42 2.91 7.95
CA CYS A 158 -4.60 3.72 7.62
C CYS A 158 -4.75 4.94 8.53
N LEU A 159 -3.80 5.87 8.44
CA LEU A 159 -4.03 7.24 8.91
C LEU A 159 -3.75 8.20 7.74
N THR A 160 -4.59 8.11 6.70
CA THR A 160 -4.84 9.23 5.78
C THR A 160 -5.66 10.29 6.48
#